data_AF-A0A660PLG8-F1
#
_entry.id   AF-A0A660PLG8-F1
#
_cell.length_a   1.000
_cell.length_b   1.000
_cell.length_c   1.000
_cell.angle_alpha   90.00
_cell.angle_beta   90.00
_cell.angle_gamma   90.00
#
_symmetry.space_group_name_H-M   'P 1'
#
loop_
_entity.id
_entity.type
_entity.pdbx_description
1 polymer ?
#
loop_
_entity_poly.entity_id
_entity_poly.type
_entity_poly.pdbx_seq_one_letter_code
_entity_poly.pdbx_strand_id
1 'polypeptide(L)'
;MEQTEKKKMSKGCMVTLIVVGVIMVMAIAAAVTCWVKKDDLARFAVQTVISGTQQLLEESPVEGIDADKFSTLVEVFLEKINTSELDYEKYGIFFQQIQSVPSDKKVDSAEVILLMDAMVEYFPELEEYLPVEDDWETTDSPEDIITE
;
A
#
# COMPACT_ATOMS: atom_id res chain seq x y z
N MET A 1 2.78 -37.62 -58.52
CA MET A 1 3.00 -37.93 -57.09
C MET A 1 3.70 -36.73 -56.48
N GLU A 2 2.95 -35.74 -56.02
CA GLU A 2 3.52 -34.53 -55.41
C GLU A 2 4.01 -34.87 -54.00
N GLN A 3 5.33 -34.90 -53.83
CA GLN A 3 5.92 -34.85 -52.50
C GLN A 3 5.85 -33.40 -52.03
N THR A 4 4.90 -33.10 -51.15
CA THR A 4 4.92 -31.85 -50.38
C THR A 4 6.19 -31.83 -49.53
N GLU A 5 7.17 -31.01 -49.93
CA GLU A 5 8.38 -30.76 -49.17
C GLU A 5 8.00 -30.32 -47.75
N LYS A 6 8.40 -31.12 -46.75
CA LYS A 6 8.25 -30.77 -45.34
C LYS A 6 9.15 -29.57 -45.05
N LYS A 7 8.56 -28.37 -45.11
CA LYS A 7 9.18 -27.10 -44.69
C LYS A 7 9.81 -27.30 -43.31
N LYS A 8 11.15 -27.41 -43.27
CA LYS A 8 11.92 -27.47 -42.01
C LYS A 8 11.64 -26.18 -41.25
N MET A 9 10.80 -26.25 -40.21
CA MET A 9 10.56 -25.10 -39.35
C MET A 9 11.89 -24.63 -38.74
N SER A 10 12.16 -23.34 -38.87
CA SER A 10 13.35 -22.70 -38.30
C SER A 10 13.35 -22.91 -36.78
N LYS A 11 14.51 -23.30 -36.23
CA LYS A 11 14.70 -23.56 -34.79
C LYS A 11 14.23 -22.37 -33.92
N GLY A 12 14.30 -21.15 -34.43
CA GLY A 12 13.81 -19.94 -33.74
C GLY A 12 12.30 -19.93 -33.50
N CYS A 13 11.50 -20.39 -34.48
CA CYS A 13 10.04 -20.44 -34.33
C CYS A 13 9.60 -21.48 -33.28
N MET A 14 10.33 -22.58 -33.17
CA MET A 14 10.08 -23.62 -32.16
C MET A 14 10.38 -23.11 -30.74
N VAL A 15 11.48 -22.34 -30.56
CA VAL A 15 11.83 -21.77 -29.26
C VAL A 15 10.82 -20.70 -28.82
N THR A 16 10.38 -19.80 -29.73
CA THR A 16 9.37 -18.78 -29.40
C THR A 16 8.06 -19.39 -28.95
N LEU A 17 7.58 -20.47 -29.60
CA LEU A 17 6.36 -21.16 -29.20
C LEU A 17 6.45 -21.75 -27.78
N ILE A 18 7.63 -22.29 -27.42
CA ILE A 18 7.86 -22.80 -26.06
C ILE A 18 7.82 -21.65 -25.05
N VAL A 19 8.52 -20.54 -25.32
CA VAL A 19 8.55 -19.38 -24.42
C VAL A 19 7.15 -18.79 -24.23
N VAL A 20 6.38 -18.61 -25.30
CA VAL A 20 4.99 -18.13 -25.22
C VAL A 20 4.12 -19.12 -24.44
N GLY A 21 4.30 -20.42 -24.64
CA GLY A 21 3.62 -21.46 -23.88
C GLY A 21 3.91 -21.37 -22.38
N VAL A 22 5.17 -21.16 -21.98
CA VAL A 22 5.55 -21.01 -20.56
C VAL A 22 4.96 -19.72 -19.97
N ILE A 23 5.03 -18.59 -20.68
CA ILE A 23 4.44 -17.33 -20.23
C ILE A 23 2.92 -17.48 -20.04
N MET A 24 2.24 -18.18 -20.96
CA MET A 24 0.81 -18.41 -20.86
C MET A 24 0.45 -19.29 -19.66
N VAL A 25 1.22 -20.34 -19.38
CA VAL A 25 1.02 -21.17 -18.18
C VAL A 25 1.26 -20.35 -16.90
N MET A 26 2.28 -19.50 -16.85
CA MET A 26 2.52 -18.61 -15.72
C MET A 26 1.36 -17.62 -15.51
N ALA A 27 0.82 -17.05 -16.59
CA ALA A 27 -0.32 -16.14 -16.51
C ALA A 27 -1.59 -16.84 -15.97
N ILE A 28 -1.87 -18.07 -16.41
CA ILE A 28 -2.99 -18.87 -15.90
C ILE A 28 -2.78 -19.20 -14.42
N ALA A 29 -1.58 -19.64 -14.05
CA ALA A 29 -1.25 -19.90 -12.65
C ALA A 29 -1.48 -18.65 -11.80
N ALA A 30 -0.95 -17.50 -12.21
CA ALA A 30 -1.17 -16.22 -11.52
C ALA A 30 -2.66 -15.87 -11.38
N ALA A 31 -3.47 -16.05 -12.44
CA ALA A 31 -4.90 -15.80 -12.39
C ALA A 31 -5.63 -16.72 -11.38
N VAL A 32 -5.28 -18.01 -11.36
CA VAL A 32 -5.85 -18.98 -10.40
C VAL A 32 -5.44 -18.61 -8.97
N THR A 33 -4.17 -18.26 -8.73
CA THR A 33 -3.71 -17.84 -7.40
C THR A 33 -4.44 -16.57 -6.97
N CYS A 34 -4.59 -15.58 -7.84
CA CYS A 34 -5.38 -14.37 -7.54
C CYS A 34 -6.84 -14.70 -7.20
N TRP A 35 -7.45 -15.71 -7.81
CA TRP A 35 -8.82 -16.11 -7.51
C TRP A 35 -8.96 -16.85 -6.16
N VAL A 36 -8.03 -17.75 -5.84
CA VAL A 36 -8.09 -18.58 -4.62
C VAL A 36 -7.57 -17.82 -3.40
N LYS A 37 -6.62 -16.90 -3.60
CA LYS A 37 -5.89 -16.17 -2.55
C LYS A 37 -6.10 -14.66 -2.62
N LYS A 38 -7.24 -14.21 -3.14
CA LYS A 38 -7.61 -12.79 -3.27
C LYS A 38 -7.44 -12.01 -1.96
N ASP A 39 -7.81 -12.62 -0.83
CA ASP A 39 -7.77 -11.97 0.48
C ASP A 39 -6.35 -11.84 1.00
N ASP A 40 -5.59 -12.92 0.90
CA ASP A 40 -4.17 -12.93 1.26
C ASP A 40 -3.39 -11.92 0.41
N LEU A 41 -3.70 -11.82 -0.89
CA LEU A 41 -3.07 -10.87 -1.79
C LEU A 41 -3.43 -9.41 -1.45
N ALA A 42 -4.71 -9.15 -1.14
CA ALA A 42 -5.18 -7.84 -0.72
C ALA A 42 -4.52 -7.39 0.59
N ARG A 43 -4.53 -8.26 1.61
CA ARG A 43 -3.85 -8.02 2.89
C ARG A 43 -2.36 -7.77 2.69
N PHE A 44 -1.71 -8.58 1.86
CA PHE A 44 -0.28 -8.41 1.56
C PHE A 44 0.02 -7.07 0.88
N ALA A 45 -0.82 -6.63 -0.05
CA ALA A 45 -0.65 -5.35 -0.73
C ALA A 45 -0.75 -4.18 0.26
N VAL A 46 -1.77 -4.18 1.10
CA VAL A 46 -1.95 -3.17 2.15
C VAL A 46 -0.81 -3.18 3.16
N GLN A 47 -0.43 -4.36 3.65
CA GLN A 47 0.69 -4.49 4.58
C GLN A 47 1.98 -3.95 3.97
N THR A 48 2.25 -4.23 2.69
CA THR A 48 3.45 -3.72 2.01
C THR A 48 3.45 -2.19 1.94
N VAL A 49 2.32 -1.57 1.61
CA VAL A 49 2.22 -0.10 1.53
C VAL A 49 2.40 0.52 2.91
N ILE A 50 1.64 0.05 3.90
CA ILE A 50 1.64 0.61 5.26
C ILE A 50 3.01 0.43 5.94
N SER A 51 3.58 -0.78 5.92
CA SER A 51 4.90 -1.02 6.50
C SER A 51 5.99 -0.26 5.75
N GLY A 52 5.84 -0.04 4.45
CA GLY A 52 6.72 0.84 3.68
C GLY A 52 6.66 2.29 4.16
N THR A 53 5.46 2.82 4.38
CA THR A 53 5.26 4.18 4.94
C THR A 53 5.84 4.29 6.36
N GLN A 54 5.60 3.29 7.21
CA GLN A 54 6.18 3.23 8.55
C GLN A 54 7.72 3.27 8.51
N GLN A 55 8.34 2.44 7.68
CA GLN A 55 9.79 2.44 7.51
C GLN A 55 10.31 3.79 7.02
N LEU A 56 9.62 4.44 6.08
CA LEU A 56 10.00 5.77 5.60
C LEU A 56 9.92 6.83 6.70
N LEU A 57 8.91 6.76 7.56
CA LEU A 57 8.74 7.68 8.69
C LEU A 57 9.83 7.46 9.76
N GLU A 58 10.23 6.21 10.01
CA GLU A 58 11.34 5.88 10.91
C GLU A 58 12.70 6.39 10.37
N GLU A 59 12.92 6.27 9.05
CA GLU A 59 14.13 6.75 8.39
C GLU A 59 14.16 8.26 8.23
N SER A 60 13.00 8.91 8.13
CA SER A 60 12.86 10.35 7.92
C SER A 60 11.62 10.87 8.68
N PRO A 61 11.79 11.16 9.99
CA PRO A 61 10.71 11.68 10.81
C PRO A 61 10.13 12.95 10.23
N VAL A 62 8.81 13.02 10.21
CA VAL A 62 8.07 14.19 9.72
C VAL A 62 7.59 15.01 10.92
N GLU A 63 7.72 16.34 10.81
CA GLU A 63 7.29 17.25 11.86
C GLU A 63 5.78 17.16 12.10
N GLY A 64 5.36 17.18 13.37
CA GLY A 64 3.95 17.07 13.75
C GLY A 64 3.38 15.64 13.77
N ILE A 65 4.16 14.63 13.39
CA ILE A 65 3.74 13.22 13.45
C ILE A 65 4.47 12.49 14.57
N ASP A 66 3.72 11.94 15.51
CA ASP A 66 4.24 11.02 16.53
C ASP A 66 4.43 9.62 15.91
N ALA A 67 5.68 9.30 15.57
CA ALA A 67 6.04 8.04 14.91
C ALA A 67 5.71 6.80 15.76
N ASP A 68 5.75 6.89 17.09
CA ASP A 68 5.45 5.77 17.99
C ASP A 68 3.94 5.49 18.01
N LYS A 69 3.11 6.54 18.06
CA LYS A 69 1.66 6.41 17.95
C LYS A 69 1.24 5.92 16.57
N PHE A 70 1.85 6.45 15.51
CA PHE A 70 1.61 5.96 14.15
C PHE A 70 1.97 4.48 14.01
N SER A 71 3.13 4.06 14.54
CA SER A 71 3.53 2.65 14.57
C SER A 71 2.50 1.77 15.29
N THR A 72 2.01 2.23 16.45
CA THR A 72 0.96 1.51 17.20
C THR A 72 -0.33 1.39 16.40
N LEU A 73 -0.80 2.47 15.77
CA LEU A 73 -1.98 2.47 14.91
C LEU A 73 -1.83 1.47 13.76
N VAL A 74 -0.66 1.46 13.12
CA VAL A 74 -0.32 0.53 12.04
C VAL A 74 -0.38 -0.92 12.51
N GLU A 75 0.23 -1.24 13.65
CA GLU A 75 0.22 -2.59 14.21
C GLU A 75 -1.21 -3.09 14.48
N VAL A 76 -2.04 -2.27 15.13
CA VAL A 76 -3.43 -2.62 15.45
C VAL A 76 -4.28 -2.75 14.16
N PHE A 77 -4.08 -1.86 13.19
CA PHE A 77 -4.74 -1.94 11.89
C PHE A 77 -4.37 -3.24 11.16
N LEU A 78 -3.09 -3.59 11.11
CA LEU A 78 -2.61 -4.82 10.46
C LEU A 78 -3.11 -6.07 11.18
N GLU A 79 -3.21 -6.07 12.50
CA GLU A 79 -3.83 -7.17 13.25
C GLU A 79 -5.31 -7.33 12.86
N LYS A 80 -6.06 -6.22 12.82
CA LYS A 80 -7.49 -6.22 12.47
C LYS A 80 -7.74 -6.67 11.05
N ILE A 81 -7.01 -6.17 10.06
CA ILE A 81 -7.22 -6.54 8.66
C ILE A 81 -6.88 -8.01 8.39
N ASN A 82 -5.94 -8.58 9.16
CA ASN A 82 -5.55 -9.98 9.04
C ASN A 82 -6.51 -10.95 9.76
N THR A 83 -7.24 -10.49 10.77
CA THR A 83 -8.16 -11.32 11.54
C THR A 83 -9.62 -11.15 11.10
N SER A 84 -9.98 -9.99 10.55
CA SER A 84 -11.34 -9.66 10.11
C SER A 84 -11.61 -10.09 8.67
N GLU A 85 -12.86 -10.39 8.34
CA GLU A 85 -13.28 -10.59 6.95
C GLU A 85 -13.13 -9.29 6.16
N LEU A 86 -12.57 -9.38 4.95
CA LEU A 86 -12.37 -8.20 4.11
C LEU A 86 -13.70 -7.73 3.52
N ASP A 87 -14.12 -6.53 3.90
CA ASP A 87 -15.14 -5.79 3.16
C ASP A 87 -14.49 -5.23 1.89
N TYR A 88 -14.76 -5.87 0.75
CA TYR A 88 -14.16 -5.48 -0.53
C TYR A 88 -14.59 -4.10 -1.03
N GLU A 89 -15.77 -3.62 -0.64
CA GLU A 89 -16.26 -2.32 -1.04
C GLU A 89 -15.47 -1.23 -0.32
N LYS A 90 -15.41 -1.32 1.02
CA LYS A 90 -14.56 -0.45 1.83
C LYS A 90 -13.09 -0.59 1.45
N TYR A 91 -12.64 -1.81 1.14
CA TYR A 91 -11.24 -2.07 0.83
C TYR A 91 -10.86 -1.41 -0.49
N GLY A 92 -11.77 -1.43 -1.48
CA GLY A 92 -11.57 -0.73 -2.73
C GLY A 92 -11.37 0.77 -2.54
N ILE A 93 -12.17 1.40 -1.68
CA ILE A 93 -12.07 2.83 -1.35
C ILE A 93 -10.75 3.11 -0.62
N PHE A 94 -10.46 2.36 0.44
CA PHE A 94 -9.21 2.46 1.20
C PHE A 94 -7.98 2.29 0.31
N PHE A 95 -7.97 1.26 -0.54
CA PHE A 95 -6.85 0.97 -1.41
C PHE A 95 -6.61 2.07 -2.46
N GLN A 96 -7.67 2.75 -2.91
CA GLN A 96 -7.54 3.93 -3.78
C GLN A 96 -6.94 5.12 -3.04
N GLN A 97 -7.32 5.36 -1.78
CA GLN A 97 -6.76 6.42 -0.94
C GLN A 97 -5.27 6.21 -0.65
N ILE A 98 -4.85 4.99 -0.31
CA ILE A 98 -3.44 4.74 0.03
C ILE A 98 -2.52 4.66 -1.19
N GLN A 99 -3.05 4.44 -2.39
CA GLN A 99 -2.24 4.42 -3.61
C GLN A 99 -1.60 5.77 -3.94
N SER A 100 -2.15 6.88 -3.44
CA SER A 100 -1.55 8.20 -3.61
C SER A 100 -0.42 8.49 -2.63
N VAL A 101 -0.30 7.74 -1.52
CA VAL A 101 0.62 8.01 -0.41
C VAL A 101 2.10 7.72 -0.72
N PRO A 102 2.49 6.77 -1.60
CA PRO A 102 3.90 6.51 -1.88
C PRO A 102 4.32 6.90 -3.32
N SER A 103 3.80 8.00 -3.88
CA SER A 103 4.04 8.33 -5.28
C SER A 103 5.46 8.85 -5.59
N ASP A 104 6.14 9.46 -4.61
CA ASP A 104 7.40 10.18 -4.82
C ASP A 104 8.57 9.72 -3.92
N LYS A 105 8.43 8.56 -3.25
CA LYS A 105 9.38 7.98 -2.28
C LYS A 105 9.69 8.87 -1.08
N LYS A 106 8.91 9.92 -0.87
CA LYS A 106 8.87 10.66 0.38
C LYS A 106 7.48 10.48 0.96
N VAL A 107 7.38 10.76 2.25
CA VAL A 107 6.10 10.80 2.94
C VAL A 107 6.08 12.13 3.65
N ASP A 108 5.09 12.96 3.36
CA ASP A 108 4.84 14.19 4.10
C ASP A 108 3.75 14.01 5.17
N SER A 109 3.56 15.03 6.03
CA SER A 109 2.62 14.92 7.15
C SER A 109 1.18 14.78 6.67
N ALA A 110 0.82 15.38 5.53
CA ALA A 110 -0.52 15.26 4.97
C ALA A 110 -0.77 13.84 4.44
N GLU A 111 0.24 13.19 3.86
CA GLU A 111 0.18 11.80 3.42
C GLU A 111 0.05 10.83 4.59
N VAL A 112 0.77 11.07 5.70
CA VAL A 112 0.60 10.27 6.92
C VAL A 112 -0.80 10.45 7.51
N ILE A 113 -1.28 11.71 7.65
CA ILE A 113 -2.61 12.00 8.17
C ILE A 113 -3.69 11.35 7.30
N LEU A 114 -3.60 11.47 5.97
CA LEU A 114 -4.53 10.85 5.04
C LEU A 114 -4.54 9.32 5.18
N LEU A 115 -3.38 8.71 5.40
CA LEU A 115 -3.28 7.28 5.65
C LEU A 115 -3.95 6.89 6.98
N MET A 116 -3.73 7.67 8.04
CA MET A 116 -4.34 7.44 9.35
C MET A 116 -5.86 7.59 9.29
N ASP A 117 -6.35 8.65 8.64
CA ASP A 117 -7.78 8.88 8.42
C ASP A 117 -8.41 7.72 7.64
N ALA A 118 -7.74 7.24 6.59
CA ALA A 118 -8.22 6.10 5.81
C ALA A 118 -8.26 4.81 6.65
N MET A 119 -7.29 4.59 7.54
CA MET A 119 -7.29 3.45 8.47
C MET A 119 -8.48 3.51 9.43
N VAL A 120 -8.78 4.69 9.98
CA VAL A 120 -9.92 4.91 10.89
C VAL A 120 -11.25 4.85 10.15
N GLU A 121 -11.35 5.37 8.92
CA GLU A 121 -12.55 5.24 8.09
C GLU A 121 -12.89 3.77 7.83
N TYR A 122 -11.86 2.93 7.62
CA TYR A 122 -12.03 1.49 7.46
C TYR A 122 -12.40 0.78 8.77
N PHE A 123 -11.69 1.08 9.86
CA PHE A 123 -11.92 0.56 11.22
C PHE A 123 -12.11 1.71 12.22
N PRO A 124 -13.34 2.22 12.41
CA PRO A 124 -13.61 3.40 13.23
C PRO A 124 -13.13 3.30 14.68
N GLU A 125 -13.03 2.08 15.22
CA GLU A 125 -12.50 1.85 16.56
C GLU A 125 -11.02 2.21 16.73
N LEU A 126 -10.28 2.45 15.64
CA LEU A 126 -8.89 2.86 15.69
C LEU A 126 -8.68 4.33 16.09
N GLU A 127 -9.76 5.12 16.15
CA GLU A 127 -9.73 6.53 16.54
C GLU A 127 -9.02 6.74 17.90
N GLU A 128 -9.11 5.77 18.82
CA GLU A 128 -8.45 5.82 20.13
C GLU A 128 -6.91 5.82 20.08
N TYR A 129 -6.32 5.40 18.95
CA TYR A 129 -4.87 5.36 18.73
C TYR A 129 -4.36 6.58 17.94
N LEU A 130 -5.24 7.48 17.51
CA LEU A 130 -4.80 8.71 16.87
C LEU A 130 -3.98 9.55 17.86
N PRO A 131 -2.89 10.18 17.41
CA PRO A 131 -2.25 11.23 18.18
C PRO A 131 -3.29 12.33 18.39
N VAL A 132 -3.69 12.51 19.65
CA VAL A 132 -4.40 13.72 20.08
C VAL A 132 -3.60 14.90 19.55
N GLU A 133 -4.25 15.78 18.79
CA GLU A 133 -3.69 17.07 18.39
C GLU A 133 -3.30 17.81 19.68
N ASP A 134 -2.05 17.70 20.10
CA ASP A 134 -1.51 18.63 21.08
C ASP A 134 -1.42 19.96 20.34
N ASP A 135 -2.31 20.88 20.72
CA ASP A 135 -2.43 22.26 20.24
C ASP A 135 -1.06 22.87 19.88
N TRP A 136 -0.72 22.89 18.60
CA TRP A 136 0.41 23.67 18.07
C TRP A 136 0.03 25.14 17.84
N GLU A 137 -1.21 25.53 18.17
CA GLU A 137 -1.61 26.94 18.34
C GLU A 137 -1.29 27.42 19.76
N THR A 138 -0.02 27.57 20.14
CA THR A 138 0.45 28.59 21.13
C THR A 138 1.97 28.49 21.34
N THR A 139 2.74 28.78 20.30
CA THR A 139 4.10 29.31 20.52
C THR A 139 4.20 30.70 19.91
N ASP A 140 3.93 31.67 20.79
CA ASP A 140 4.45 33.04 20.83
C ASP A 140 4.73 33.70 19.48
N SER A 141 3.76 34.50 19.01
CA SER A 141 4.10 35.69 18.23
C SER A 141 4.73 36.69 19.21
N PRO A 142 6.03 37.02 19.11
CA PRO A 142 6.66 38.04 19.97
C PRO A 142 6.27 39.44 19.45
N GLU A 143 4.99 39.77 19.50
CA GLU A 143 4.48 41.12 19.26
C GLU A 143 4.09 41.75 20.60
N ASP A 144 5.04 41.94 21.51
CA ASP A 144 4.92 42.93 22.59
C ASP A 144 6.29 43.13 23.28
N ILE A 145 7.23 43.74 22.55
CA ILE A 145 8.28 44.56 23.18
C ILE A 145 8.02 46.00 22.75
N ILE A 146 6.96 46.57 23.32
CA ILE A 146 6.85 48.01 23.48
C ILE A 146 7.54 48.31 24.81
N THR A 147 8.76 48.83 24.76
CA THR A 147 9.36 49.57 25.87
C THR A 147 9.51 51.02 25.46
N GLU A 148 8.79 51.87 26.20
CA GLU A 148 8.95 53.33 26.31
C GLU A 148 10.39 53.76 26.62
#